data_AF-A0A966ESX4-F1
#
_entry.id   AF-A0A966ESX4-F1
#
_cell.length_a   1.000
_cell.length_b   1.000
_cell.length_c   1.000
_cell.angle_alpha   90.00
_cell.angle_beta   90.00
_cell.angle_gamma   90.00
#
_symmetry.space_group_name_H-M   'P 1'
#
loop_
_entity.id
_entity.type
_entity.pdbx_description
1 polymer ?
#
loop_
_entity_poly.entity_id
_entity_poly.type
_entity_poly.pdbx_seq_one_letter_code
_entity_poly.pdbx_strand_id
1 'polypeptide(L)'
;MQQLKGWKALVSVLAIFAATLASVAPVNAGVGFGDVPAGQFYTNAVHWMVEEEITFGTAPGCFQPSGPATRGQVATFIHRFKDEPNGATEPFSDVEPGDFFADAVA
;
A
#
# COMPACT_ATOMS: atom_id res chain seq x y z
N MET A 1 -43.80 -5.92 35.65
CA MET A 1 -42.46 -6.54 35.55
C MET A 1 -42.35 -7.33 34.24
N GLN A 2 -42.13 -6.69 33.08
CA GLN A 2 -41.65 -7.36 31.85
C GLN A 2 -41.37 -6.35 30.73
N GLN A 3 -40.29 -5.55 30.83
CA GLN A 3 -39.80 -4.72 29.71
C GLN A 3 -38.29 -4.39 29.82
N LEU A 4 -37.41 -5.39 29.97
CA LEU A 4 -35.94 -5.13 29.95
C LEU A 4 -35.07 -6.35 29.58
N LYS A 5 -35.58 -7.26 28.74
CA LYS A 5 -34.85 -8.49 28.33
C LYS A 5 -34.33 -8.48 26.88
N GLY A 6 -34.33 -7.33 26.20
CA GLY A 6 -33.96 -7.23 24.78
C GLY A 6 -32.54 -6.73 24.44
N TRP A 7 -31.79 -6.15 25.39
CA TRP A 7 -30.48 -5.56 25.07
C TRP A 7 -29.30 -6.53 25.25
N LYS A 8 -29.44 -7.55 26.10
CA LYS A 8 -28.33 -8.47 26.41
C LYS A 8 -28.04 -9.51 25.31
N ALA A 9 -28.82 -9.55 24.24
CA ALA A 9 -28.53 -10.37 23.06
C ALA A 9 -27.73 -9.63 21.95
N LEU A 10 -27.50 -8.33 22.10
CA LEU A 10 -26.74 -7.53 21.12
C LEU A 10 -25.27 -7.31 21.49
N VAL A 11 -24.83 -7.76 22.67
CA VAL A 11 -23.44 -7.55 23.15
C VAL A 11 -22.57 -8.81 23.07
N SER A 12 -23.10 -9.94 22.57
CA SER A 12 -22.38 -11.23 22.57
C SER A 12 -21.80 -11.67 21.23
N VAL A 13 -21.93 -10.87 20.15
CA VAL A 13 -21.22 -11.14 18.88
C VAL A 13 -19.91 -10.35 18.78
N LEU A 14 -19.61 -9.46 19.73
CA LEU A 14 -18.41 -8.62 19.73
C LEU A 14 -17.13 -9.32 20.26
N ALA A 15 -17.16 -10.62 20.54
CA ALA A 15 -16.05 -11.34 21.18
C ALA A 15 -15.67 -12.68 20.52
N ILE A 16 -16.10 -12.94 19.28
CA ILE A 16 -15.65 -14.10 18.47
C ILE A 16 -14.99 -13.64 17.16
N PHE A 17 -14.38 -12.46 17.16
CA PHE A 17 -13.36 -12.08 16.17
C PHE A 17 -12.06 -11.70 16.89
N ALA A 18 -11.75 -12.43 17.96
CA ALA A 18 -10.42 -12.43 18.54
C ALA A 18 -9.55 -13.37 17.70
N ALA A 19 -8.44 -12.83 17.20
CA ALA A 19 -7.28 -13.54 16.66
C ALA A 19 -7.47 -14.26 15.31
N THR A 20 -7.29 -13.52 14.22
CA THR A 20 -6.22 -13.75 13.21
C THR A 20 -6.31 -12.68 12.13
N LEU A 21 -5.92 -11.46 12.44
CA LEU A 21 -5.03 -10.73 11.55
C LEU A 21 -3.90 -10.29 12.46
N ALA A 22 -2.98 -11.23 12.70
CA ALA A 22 -1.60 -10.80 12.85
C ALA A 22 -1.39 -9.80 11.71
N SER A 23 -1.02 -8.59 12.07
CA SER A 23 -0.43 -7.66 11.14
C SER A 23 0.65 -8.43 10.39
N VAL A 24 0.31 -8.92 9.20
CA VAL A 24 1.29 -8.96 8.12
C VAL A 24 1.37 -7.51 7.69
N ALA A 25 1.98 -6.68 8.54
CA ALA A 25 2.79 -5.60 8.02
C ALA A 25 3.66 -6.29 6.97
N PRO A 26 3.62 -5.85 5.70
CA PRO A 26 4.60 -6.33 4.75
C PRO A 26 5.97 -6.15 5.41
N VAL A 27 6.85 -7.10 5.18
CA VAL A 27 8.21 -7.13 5.72
C VAL A 27 8.94 -5.85 5.35
N ASN A 28 8.71 -4.76 6.07
CA ASN A 28 9.57 -3.60 6.04
C ASN A 28 10.73 -3.98 6.96
N ALA A 29 11.54 -4.91 6.42
CA ALA A 29 12.89 -5.11 6.87
C ALA A 29 13.52 -3.71 6.84
N GLY A 30 13.53 -3.08 8.00
CA GLY A 30 14.23 -1.83 8.21
C GLY A 30 15.63 -2.03 7.68
N VAL A 31 15.95 -1.24 6.67
CA VAL A 31 17.23 -0.80 6.11
C VAL A 31 16.83 -0.36 4.71
N GLY A 32 16.93 0.94 4.43
CA GLY A 32 16.54 1.53 3.15
C GLY A 32 17.18 0.83 1.95
N PHE A 33 16.74 1.18 0.75
CA PHE A 33 17.27 0.57 -0.47
C PHE A 33 18.80 0.67 -0.53
N GLY A 34 19.47 -0.44 -0.83
CA GLY A 34 20.94 -0.51 -0.84
C GLY A 34 21.58 0.37 -1.92
N ASP A 35 20.79 0.76 -2.93
CA ASP A 35 21.14 1.69 -3.99
C ASP A 35 20.72 3.14 -3.73
N VAL A 36 20.28 3.46 -2.51
CA VAL A 36 19.96 4.82 -2.06
C VAL A 36 20.95 5.23 -0.96
N PRO A 37 22.13 5.77 -1.34
CA PRO A 37 23.11 6.20 -0.36
C PRO A 37 22.61 7.43 0.41
N ALA A 38 23.12 7.61 1.63
CA ALA A 38 22.79 8.77 2.45
C ALA A 38 23.30 10.09 1.83
N GLY A 39 22.59 11.19 2.08
CA GLY A 39 23.02 12.54 1.70
C GLY A 39 22.82 12.89 0.21
N GLN A 40 22.14 12.06 -0.57
CA GLN A 40 21.75 12.41 -1.93
C GLN A 40 20.52 13.32 -1.90
N PHE A 41 20.34 14.11 -2.96
CA PHE A 41 19.20 15.03 -3.07
C PHE A 41 17.84 14.32 -3.02
N TYR A 42 17.79 13.04 -3.38
CA TYR A 42 16.57 12.21 -3.37
C TYR A 42 16.42 11.34 -2.13
N THR A 43 17.45 11.17 -1.29
CA THR A 43 17.44 10.21 -0.16
C THR A 43 16.21 10.40 0.73
N ASN A 44 15.97 11.64 1.19
CA ASN A 44 14.86 11.94 2.11
C ASN A 44 13.50 11.73 1.45
N ALA A 45 13.37 12.04 0.16
CA ALA A 45 12.13 11.83 -0.58
C ALA A 45 11.82 10.34 -0.73
N VAL A 46 12.83 9.53 -1.06
CA VAL A 46 12.65 8.07 -1.17
C VAL A 46 12.31 7.45 0.17
N HIS A 47 12.95 7.89 1.26
CA HIS A 47 12.61 7.42 2.61
C HIS A 47 11.17 7.76 2.99
N TRP A 48 10.75 9.01 2.75
CA TRP A 48 9.36 9.42 2.99
C TRP A 48 8.37 8.57 2.16
N MET A 49 8.67 8.31 0.89
CA MET A 49 7.83 7.45 0.06
C MET A 49 7.74 6.00 0.57
N VAL A 50 8.76 5.50 1.27
CA VAL A 50 8.71 4.17 1.90
C VAL A 50 7.87 4.22 3.18
N GLU A 51 8.06 5.25 4.00
CA GLU A 51 7.32 5.44 5.25
C GLU A 51 5.80 5.59 5.01
N GLU A 52 5.41 6.26 3.94
CA GLU A 52 4.01 6.44 3.53
C GLU A 52 3.51 5.32 2.59
N GLU A 53 4.28 4.24 2.42
CA GLU A 53 3.93 3.09 1.55
C GLU A 53 3.64 3.46 0.07
N ILE A 54 4.16 4.59 -0.40
CA ILE A 54 4.04 5.08 -1.78
C ILE A 54 4.91 4.22 -2.72
N THR A 55 6.06 3.73 -2.24
CA THR A 55 6.95 2.86 -3.01
C THR A 55 7.43 1.65 -2.22
N PHE A 56 7.56 0.53 -2.94
CA PHE A 56 8.17 -0.70 -2.43
C PHE A 56 9.49 -1.05 -3.16
N GLY A 57 9.98 -0.13 -4.00
CA GLY A 57 11.13 -0.37 -4.86
C GLY A 57 10.78 -1.15 -6.12
N THR A 58 11.82 -1.52 -6.87
CA THR A 58 11.70 -2.26 -8.14
C THR A 58 12.12 -3.72 -8.02
N ALA A 59 12.89 -4.04 -6.97
CA ALA A 59 13.30 -5.38 -6.58
C ALA A 59 13.62 -5.38 -5.08
N PRO A 60 13.77 -6.55 -4.42
CA PRO A 60 14.15 -6.62 -3.02
C PRO A 60 15.41 -5.79 -2.71
N GLY A 61 15.25 -4.71 -1.95
CA GLY A 61 16.36 -3.82 -1.55
C GLY A 61 16.84 -2.83 -2.62
N CYS A 62 16.12 -2.65 -3.74
CA CYS A 62 16.50 -1.70 -4.81
C CYS A 62 15.39 -0.70 -5.14
N PHE A 63 15.75 0.57 -5.32
CA PHE A 63 14.87 1.64 -5.81
C PHE A 63 15.17 2.06 -7.25
N GLN A 64 16.43 1.93 -7.68
CA GLN A 64 16.97 2.38 -8.96
C GLN A 64 16.84 3.91 -9.20
N PRO A 65 17.43 4.77 -8.33
CA PRO A 65 17.25 6.22 -8.40
C PRO A 65 17.79 6.89 -9.67
N SER A 66 18.74 6.24 -10.37
CA SER A 66 19.30 6.72 -11.64
C SER A 66 18.67 6.06 -12.87
N GLY A 67 17.71 5.15 -12.67
CA GLY A 67 16.97 4.50 -13.75
C GLY A 67 15.87 5.39 -14.32
N PRO A 68 15.36 5.09 -15.53
CA PRO A 68 14.19 5.77 -16.06
C PRO A 68 12.94 5.39 -15.24
N ALA A 69 12.10 6.39 -14.94
CA ALA A 69 10.77 6.15 -14.40
C ALA A 69 9.78 5.89 -15.53
N THR A 70 9.12 4.74 -15.51
CA THR A 70 8.03 4.42 -16.45
C THR A 70 6.75 5.16 -16.08
N ARG A 71 5.85 5.35 -17.06
CA ARG A 71 4.53 5.96 -16.81
C ARG A 71 3.73 5.18 -15.75
N GLY A 72 3.79 3.85 -15.80
CA GLY A 72 3.14 2.97 -14.80
C GLY A 72 3.68 3.18 -13.39
N GLN A 73 5.00 3.32 -13.21
CA GLN A 73 5.60 3.62 -11.90
C GLN A 73 5.14 4.98 -11.36
N VAL A 74 5.16 6.02 -12.20
CA VAL A 74 4.71 7.36 -11.79
C VAL A 74 3.23 7.36 -11.41
N ALA A 75 2.38 6.72 -12.22
CA ALA A 75 0.96 6.57 -11.89
C ALA A 75 0.76 5.82 -10.56
N THR A 76 1.51 4.74 -10.34
CA THR A 76 1.46 3.96 -9.10
C THR A 76 1.83 4.81 -7.88
N PHE A 77 2.85 5.66 -7.97
CA PHE A 77 3.21 6.57 -6.87
C PHE A 77 2.08 7.56 -6.57
N ILE A 78 1.47 8.13 -7.60
CA ILE A 78 0.37 9.09 -7.41
C ILE A 78 -0.84 8.40 -6.79
N HIS A 79 -1.21 7.23 -7.30
CA HIS A 79 -2.35 6.45 -6.81
C HIS A 79 -2.20 6.08 -5.33
N ARG A 80 -1.03 5.58 -4.93
CA ARG A 80 -0.74 5.26 -3.51
C ARG A 80 -0.66 6.52 -2.65
N PHE A 81 -0.09 7.60 -3.17
CA PHE A 81 -0.07 8.89 -2.46
C PHE A 81 -1.50 9.44 -2.22
N LYS A 82 -2.45 9.13 -3.11
CA LYS A 82 -3.86 9.50 -2.94
C LYS A 82 -4.64 8.56 -2.03
N ASP A 83 -4.05 7.43 -1.63
CA ASP A 83 -4.72 6.37 -0.87
C ASP A 83 -6.03 5.93 -1.54
N GLU A 84 -6.00 5.77 -2.86
CA GLU A 84 -7.15 5.32 -3.64
C GLU A 84 -7.10 3.78 -3.75
N PRO A 85 -8.00 3.03 -3.10
CA PRO A 85 -7.90 1.57 -3.08
C PRO A 85 -8.49 0.89 -4.32
N ASN A 86 -9.17 1.63 -5.19
CA ASN A 86 -9.87 1.10 -6.36
C ASN A 86 -9.40 1.87 -7.61
N GLY A 87 -8.96 1.13 -8.64
CA GLY A 87 -8.80 1.69 -9.98
C GLY A 87 -10.15 2.03 -10.61
N ALA A 88 -10.18 2.86 -11.65
CA ALA A 88 -11.43 3.12 -12.36
C ALA A 88 -11.87 1.91 -13.20
N THR A 89 -13.13 1.94 -13.61
CA THR A 89 -13.86 0.75 -14.04
C THR A 89 -13.54 0.31 -15.48
N GLU A 90 -12.82 1.13 -16.26
CA GLU A 90 -12.66 0.94 -17.71
C GLU A 90 -11.19 1.11 -18.12
N PRO A 91 -10.38 0.04 -18.05
CA PRO A 91 -8.95 0.12 -18.32
C PRO A 91 -8.64 0.47 -19.77
N PHE A 92 -7.49 1.11 -19.99
CA PHE A 92 -6.95 1.33 -21.32
C PHE A 92 -6.64 -0.01 -22.02
N SER A 93 -6.77 -0.05 -23.35
CA SER A 93 -6.61 -1.28 -24.13
C SER A 93 -5.19 -1.88 -24.10
N ASP A 94 -4.20 -1.10 -23.70
CA ASP A 94 -2.79 -1.47 -23.56
C ASP A 94 -2.38 -1.76 -22.11
N VAL A 95 -3.35 -1.89 -21.19
CA VAL A 95 -3.13 -2.23 -19.78
C VAL A 95 -3.68 -3.63 -19.53
N GLU A 96 -2.81 -4.57 -19.17
CA GLU A 96 -3.22 -5.94 -18.88
C GLU A 96 -3.65 -6.06 -17.41
N PRO A 97 -4.79 -6.73 -17.12
CA PRO A 97 -5.16 -7.03 -15.74
C PRO A 97 -4.05 -7.82 -15.04
N GLY A 98 -3.56 -7.29 -13.91
CA GLY A 98 -2.44 -7.89 -13.15
C GLY A 98 -1.09 -7.20 -13.35
N ASP A 99 -0.97 -6.27 -14.30
CA ASP A 99 0.14 -5.33 -14.30
C ASP A 99 0.19 -4.57 -12.97
N PHE A 100 1.39 -4.33 -12.44
CA PHE A 100 1.54 -3.68 -11.12
C PHE A 100 0.91 -2.28 -11.05
N PHE A 101 0.72 -1.64 -12.20
CA PHE A 101 0.14 -0.32 -12.36
C PHE A 101 -1.31 -0.34 -12.86
N ALA A 102 -1.90 -1.53 -13.07
CA ALA A 102 -3.23 -1.65 -13.67
C ALA A 102 -4.25 -0.82 -12.89
N ASP A 103 -4.33 -1.01 -11.57
CA ASP A 103 -5.25 -0.26 -10.71
C ASP A 103 -4.94 1.24 -10.67
N ALA A 104 -3.68 1.63 -10.83
CA ALA A 104 -3.27 3.03 -10.80
C ALA A 104 -3.59 3.80 -12.09
N VAL A 105 -3.90 3.07 -13.17
CA VAL A 105 -4.15 3.63 -14.51
C VAL A 105 -5.57 3.30 -15.01
N ALA A 106 -6.28 2.39 -14.34
CA ALA A 106 -7.63 1.99 -14.71
C ALA A 106 -8.66 3.10 -14.50
#